data_AF-A0A848DAC9-F1
#
_entry.id   AF-A0A848DAC9-F1
#
_cell.length_a   1.000
_cell.length_b   1.000
_cell.length_c   1.000
_cell.angle_alpha   90.00
_cell.angle_beta   90.00
_cell.angle_gamma   90.00
#
_symmetry.space_group_name_H-M   'P 1'
#
loop_
_entity.id
_entity.type
_entity.pdbx_description
1 polymer ?
#
loop_
_entity_poly.entity_id
_entity_poly.type
_entity_poly.pdbx_seq_one_letter_code
_entity_poly.pdbx_strand_id
1 'polypeptide(L)'
;MAADEPDPPVIDRLAAPDDRTWRALEPAVASLLGALLSPTVDWTFAVLFLLVAVGYGLVLSLAALAVEEFSFHRYRRPRDLMTAFAAAVAENLGHRQLTALWPVRGIRDAVRGGKATWGEMTRVGFGTTPDHGAGAVGPAPLTGSISGAAEVWTDAARR
;
A
#
# COMPACT_ATOMS: atom_id res chain seq x y z
N MET A 1 -2.59 -31.75 -38.85
CA MET A 1 -1.76 -30.56 -38.61
C MET A 1 -2.61 -29.62 -37.79
N ALA A 2 -2.67 -29.87 -36.48
CA ALA A 2 -3.39 -29.01 -35.56
C ALA A 2 -2.68 -27.65 -35.59
N ALA A 3 -3.44 -26.57 -35.84
CA ALA A 3 -2.91 -25.23 -35.77
C ALA A 3 -2.29 -25.03 -34.39
N ASP A 4 -1.04 -24.60 -34.37
CA ASP A 4 -0.34 -24.20 -33.16
C ASP A 4 -1.14 -23.03 -32.57
N GLU A 5 -1.86 -23.30 -31.48
CA GLU A 5 -2.60 -22.27 -30.75
C GLU A 5 -1.56 -21.25 -30.26
N PRO A 6 -1.70 -19.95 -30.60
CA PRO A 6 -0.69 -18.97 -30.24
C PRO A 6 -0.54 -18.92 -28.72
N ASP A 7 0.71 -19.09 -28.28
CA ASP A 7 1.06 -19.13 -26.88
C ASP A 7 0.52 -17.87 -26.17
N PRO A 8 -0.29 -18.00 -25.09
CA PRO A 8 -0.88 -16.84 -24.44
C PRO A 8 0.22 -15.92 -23.89
N PRO A 9 -0.01 -14.60 -23.88
CA PRO A 9 0.98 -13.64 -23.42
C PRO A 9 1.43 -13.97 -22.00
N VAL A 10 2.71 -13.75 -21.71
CA VAL A 10 3.36 -14.11 -20.43
C VAL A 10 2.58 -13.59 -19.21
N ILE A 11 1.88 -12.45 -19.33
CA ILE A 11 1.07 -11.86 -18.25
C ILE A 11 -0.11 -12.76 -17.87
N ASP A 12 -0.76 -13.43 -18.83
CA ASP A 12 -1.91 -14.29 -18.57
C ASP A 12 -1.53 -15.56 -17.81
N ARG A 13 -0.28 -16.02 -17.95
CA ARG A 13 0.28 -17.16 -17.21
C ARG A 13 0.65 -16.83 -15.77
N LEU A 14 0.88 -15.55 -15.48
CA LEU A 14 1.27 -15.06 -14.14
C LEU A 14 0.07 -14.49 -13.36
N ALA A 15 -1.01 -14.12 -14.05
CA ALA A 15 -2.14 -13.38 -13.49
C ALA A 15 -3.13 -14.25 -12.69
N ALA A 16 -3.21 -15.55 -12.99
CA ALA A 16 -4.02 -16.48 -12.22
C ALA A 16 -3.11 -17.60 -11.74
N PRO A 17 -2.95 -17.79 -10.42
CA PRO A 17 -2.41 -19.03 -9.89
C PRO A 17 -3.16 -20.25 -10.49
N ASP A 18 -2.64 -21.46 -10.37
CA ASP A 18 -3.34 -22.68 -10.81
C ASP A 18 -4.16 -23.27 -9.66
N ASP A 19 -5.28 -23.95 -9.92
CA ASP A 19 -6.17 -24.51 -8.88
C ASP A 19 -5.44 -25.36 -7.82
N ARG A 20 -4.30 -25.93 -8.19
CA ARG A 20 -3.37 -26.65 -7.31
C ARG A 20 -2.69 -25.75 -6.28
N THR A 21 -2.23 -24.56 -6.65
CA THR A 21 -1.60 -23.64 -5.69
C THR A 21 -2.56 -23.19 -4.58
N TRP A 22 -3.83 -22.88 -4.89
CA TRP A 22 -4.80 -22.56 -3.82
C TRP A 22 -5.07 -23.74 -2.90
N ARG A 23 -5.28 -24.94 -3.46
CA ARG A 23 -5.51 -26.16 -2.67
C ARG A 23 -4.31 -26.54 -1.80
N ALA A 24 -3.09 -26.23 -2.24
CA ALA A 24 -1.87 -26.44 -1.45
C ALA A 24 -1.78 -25.50 -0.24
N LEU A 25 -2.41 -24.32 -0.30
CA LEU A 25 -2.42 -23.34 0.79
C LEU A 25 -3.53 -23.60 1.81
N GLU A 26 -4.63 -24.25 1.42
CA GLU A 26 -5.74 -24.61 2.31
C GLU A 26 -5.30 -25.30 3.61
N PRO A 27 -4.48 -26.37 3.60
CA PRO A 27 -4.07 -27.04 4.83
C PRO A 27 -3.10 -26.19 5.66
N ALA A 28 -2.26 -25.37 5.03
CA ALA A 28 -1.34 -24.48 5.74
C ALA A 28 -2.08 -23.37 6.48
N VAL A 29 -3.07 -22.76 5.82
CA VAL A 29 -3.95 -21.74 6.42
C VAL A 29 -4.80 -22.35 7.53
N ALA A 30 -5.39 -23.53 7.30
CA ALA A 30 -6.19 -24.23 8.31
C ALA A 30 -5.36 -24.61 9.55
N SER A 31 -4.10 -25.03 9.36
CA SER A 31 -3.19 -25.37 10.46
C SER A 31 -2.79 -24.13 11.26
N LEU A 32 -2.52 -23.01 10.60
CA LEU A 32 -2.24 -21.72 11.24
C LEU A 32 -3.43 -21.21 12.06
N LEU A 33 -4.64 -21.26 11.48
CA LEU A 33 -5.86 -20.87 12.17
C LEU A 33 -6.17 -21.81 13.35
N GLY A 34 -6.00 -23.12 13.16
CA GLY A 34 -6.17 -24.12 14.21
C GLY A 34 -5.19 -23.96 15.36
N ALA A 35 -3.92 -23.64 15.08
CA ALA A 35 -2.91 -23.35 16.10
C ALA A 35 -3.25 -22.08 16.90
N LEU A 36 -3.76 -21.04 16.22
CA LEU A 36 -4.18 -19.79 16.86
C LEU A 36 -5.44 -19.95 17.74
N LEU A 37 -6.37 -20.81 17.32
CA LEU A 37 -7.60 -21.14 18.04
C LEU A 37 -7.39 -22.24 19.09
N SER A 38 -6.21 -22.85 19.13
CA SER A 38 -5.92 -23.93 20.07
C SER A 38 -5.95 -23.40 21.50
N PRO A 39 -6.61 -24.11 22.45
CA PRO A 39 -6.62 -23.72 23.87
C PRO A 39 -5.25 -23.75 24.53
N THR A 40 -4.19 -24.14 23.81
CA THR A 40 -2.80 -24.06 24.21
C THR A 40 -2.24 -22.63 24.24
N VAL A 41 -2.94 -21.67 23.63
CA VAL A 41 -2.51 -20.26 23.62
C VAL A 41 -2.73 -19.64 24.99
N ASP A 42 -1.65 -19.20 25.63
CA ASP A 42 -1.72 -18.37 26.81
C ASP A 42 -2.13 -16.94 26.43
N TRP A 43 -3.40 -16.62 26.65
CA TRP A 43 -3.97 -15.31 26.37
C TRP A 43 -3.34 -14.18 27.20
N THR A 44 -2.85 -14.49 28.39
CA THR A 44 -2.16 -13.51 29.24
C THR A 44 -0.84 -13.12 28.60
N PHE A 45 -0.05 -14.12 28.17
CA PHE A 45 1.19 -13.87 27.43
C PHE A 45 0.93 -13.11 26.14
N ALA A 46 -0.10 -13.49 25.37
CA ALA A 46 -0.43 -12.83 24.11
C ALA A 46 -0.77 -11.34 24.30
N VAL A 47 -1.57 -10.99 25.31
CA VAL A 47 -1.91 -9.60 25.63
C VAL A 47 -0.69 -8.83 26.12
N LEU A 48 0.13 -9.43 27.00
CA LEU A 48 1.37 -8.80 27.48
C LEU A 48 2.34 -8.54 26.33
N PHE A 49 2.54 -9.52 25.45
CA PHE A 49 3.38 -9.38 24.27
C PHE A 49 2.87 -8.26 23.34
N LEU A 50 1.55 -8.20 23.11
CA LEU A 50 0.93 -7.14 22.32
C LEU A 50 1.16 -5.75 22.94
N LEU A 51 0.98 -5.61 24.26
CA LEU A 51 1.24 -4.38 24.98
C LEU A 51 2.70 -3.95 24.88
N VAL A 52 3.64 -4.89 25.00
CA VAL A 52 5.08 -4.64 24.84
C VAL A 52 5.40 -4.20 23.41
N ALA A 53 4.86 -4.89 22.39
CA ALA A 53 5.10 -4.55 21.00
C ALA A 53 4.58 -3.14 20.65
N VAL A 54 3.37 -2.81 21.08
CA VAL A 54 2.78 -1.47 20.89
C VAL A 54 3.54 -0.40 21.70
N GLY A 55 3.88 -0.70 22.95
CA GLY A 55 4.65 0.20 23.82
C GLY A 55 6.04 0.47 23.27
N TYR A 56 6.72 -0.54 22.72
CA TYR A 56 8.01 -0.39 22.06
C TYR A 56 7.92 0.51 20.83
N GLY A 57 6.89 0.32 20.00
CA GLY A 57 6.62 1.21 18.86
C GLY A 57 6.42 2.67 19.29
N LEU A 58 5.68 2.88 20.38
CA LEU A 58 5.49 4.21 20.95
C LEU A 58 6.81 4.83 21.42
N VAL A 59 7.64 4.08 22.16
CA VAL A 59 8.95 4.55 22.62
C VAL A 59 9.84 4.94 21.46
N LEU A 60 9.87 4.14 20.37
CA LEU A 60 10.64 4.48 19.18
C LEU A 60 10.15 5.77 18.50
N SER A 61 8.84 5.95 18.36
CA SER A 61 8.27 7.19 17.80
C SER A 61 8.61 8.41 18.66
N LEU A 62 8.56 8.28 19.99
CA LEU A 62 8.94 9.35 20.92
C LEU A 62 10.44 9.63 20.89
N ALA A 63 11.28 8.61 20.76
CA ALA A 63 12.72 8.77 20.62
C ALA A 63 13.07 9.50 19.32
N ALA A 64 12.40 9.16 18.20
CA ALA A 64 12.58 9.87 16.94
C ALA A 64 12.17 11.35 17.05
N LEU A 65 11.02 11.63 17.68
CA LEU A 65 10.55 13.00 17.92
C LEU A 65 11.52 13.78 18.83
N ALA A 66 12.05 13.14 19.86
CA ALA A 66 13.04 13.75 20.74
C ALA A 66 14.33 14.08 19.98
N VAL A 67 14.86 13.14 19.17
CA VAL A 67 16.05 13.36 18.33
C VAL A 67 15.83 14.52 17.35
N GLU A 68 14.64 14.61 16.75
CA GLU A 68 14.30 15.72 15.86
C GLU A 68 14.31 17.07 16.61
N GLU A 69 13.74 17.13 17.81
CA GLU A 69 13.73 18.37 18.60
C GLU A 69 15.12 18.77 19.09
N PHE A 70 15.93 17.83 19.59
CA PHE A 70 17.31 18.10 19.99
C PHE A 70 18.18 18.59 18.82
N SER A 71 17.95 18.05 17.62
CA SER A 71 18.78 18.37 16.45
C SER A 71 18.39 19.68 15.78
N PHE A 72 17.10 20.03 15.75
CA PHE A 72 16.61 21.14 14.92
C PHE A 72 15.90 22.25 15.70
N HIS A 73 15.64 22.10 17.01
CA HIS A 73 14.87 23.05 17.84
C HIS A 73 13.61 23.56 17.09
N ARG A 74 12.96 22.64 16.38
CA ARG A 74 11.99 22.97 15.33
C ARG A 74 10.68 23.49 15.92
N TYR A 75 10.37 23.13 17.17
CA TYR A 75 9.14 23.55 17.84
C TYR A 75 9.36 24.77 18.75
N ARG A 76 9.07 25.96 18.23
CA ARG A 76 9.04 27.20 19.03
C ARG A 76 7.89 27.26 20.05
N ARG A 77 6.93 26.32 20.03
CA ARG A 77 5.75 26.31 20.89
C ARG A 77 5.44 24.89 21.43
N PRO A 78 5.19 24.74 22.75
CA PRO A 78 4.92 23.44 23.37
C PRO A 78 3.63 22.75 22.87
N ARG A 79 2.69 23.52 22.29
CA ARG A 79 1.45 22.97 21.72
C ARG A 79 1.70 22.12 20.47
N ASP A 80 2.68 22.50 19.65
CA ASP A 80 3.02 21.77 18.42
C ASP A 80 3.67 20.43 18.77
N LEU A 81 4.49 20.41 19.82
CA LEU A 81 5.07 19.19 20.38
C LEU A 81 4.00 18.22 20.93
N MET A 82 2.98 18.73 21.64
CA MET A 82 1.86 17.89 22.10
C MET A 82 1.01 17.34 20.95
N THR A 83 0.88 18.09 19.86
CA THR A 83 0.16 17.63 18.67
C THR A 83 0.95 16.54 17.95
N ALA A 84 2.27 16.70 17.81
CA ALA A 84 3.16 15.68 17.26
C ALA A 84 3.18 14.41 18.12
N PHE A 85 3.20 14.56 19.45
CA PHE A 85 3.07 13.45 20.40
C PHE A 85 1.74 12.70 20.22
N ALA A 86 0.62 13.42 20.20
CA ALA A 86 -0.69 12.82 19.99
C ALA A 86 -0.79 12.12 18.62
N ALA A 87 -0.18 12.69 17.58
CA ALA A 87 -0.10 12.08 16.25
C ALA A 87 0.72 10.78 16.27
N ALA A 88 1.87 10.75 16.95
CA ALA A 88 2.70 9.55 17.10
C ALA A 88 1.98 8.41 17.86
N VAL A 89 1.21 8.76 18.90
CA VAL A 89 0.34 7.82 19.62
C VAL A 89 -0.76 7.30 18.70
N ALA A 90 -1.44 8.20 17.99
CA ALA A 90 -2.53 7.85 17.07
C ALA A 90 -2.05 6.98 15.89
N GLU A 91 -0.82 7.17 15.42
CA GLU A 91 -0.21 6.33 14.39
C GLU A 91 -0.05 4.88 14.89
N ASN A 92 0.55 4.70 16.07
CA ASN A 92 0.84 3.38 16.63
C ASN A 92 -0.44 2.61 17.02
N LEU A 93 -1.45 3.29 17.54
CA LEU A 93 -2.68 2.65 18.02
C LEU A 93 -3.80 2.59 16.97
N GLY A 94 -3.96 3.64 16.18
CA GLY A 94 -5.09 3.79 15.26
C GLY A 94 -4.71 3.46 13.83
N HIS A 95 -3.71 4.16 13.29
CA HIS A 95 -3.41 4.09 11.86
C HIS A 95 -2.91 2.71 11.44
N ARG A 96 -1.94 2.13 12.16
CA ARG A 96 -1.38 0.81 11.84
C ARG A 96 -2.43 -0.28 11.87
N GLN A 97 -3.33 -0.23 12.86
CA GLN A 97 -4.41 -1.20 12.98
C GLN A 97 -5.45 -1.03 11.87
N LEU A 98 -5.76 0.22 11.50
CA LEU A 98 -6.65 0.49 10.38
C LEU A 98 -6.09 -0.09 9.07
N THR A 99 -4.80 0.09 8.80
CA THR A 99 -4.13 -0.46 7.62
C THR A 99 -4.12 -2.00 7.63
N ALA A 100 -3.93 -2.62 8.81
CA ALA A 100 -4.01 -4.08 8.95
C ALA A 100 -5.43 -4.64 8.70
N LEU A 101 -6.48 -3.85 8.91
CA LEU A 101 -7.86 -4.27 8.60
C LEU A 101 -8.13 -4.38 7.09
N TRP A 102 -7.38 -3.68 6.24
CA TRP A 102 -7.68 -3.64 4.80
C TRP A 102 -7.39 -5.00 4.13
N PRO A 103 -6.24 -5.65 4.38
CA PRO A 103 -6.02 -7.02 3.95
C PRO A 103 -7.04 -8.01 4.52
N VAL A 104 -7.43 -7.88 5.78
CA VAL A 104 -8.44 -8.77 6.40
C VAL A 104 -9.78 -8.69 5.67
N ARG A 105 -10.21 -7.48 5.29
CA ARG A 105 -11.39 -7.28 4.44
C ARG A 105 -11.21 -7.94 3.07
N GLY A 106 -10.04 -7.79 2.44
CA GLY A 106 -9.71 -8.45 1.18
C GLY A 106 -9.78 -9.98 1.27
N ILE A 107 -9.23 -10.59 2.33
CA ILE A 107 -9.30 -12.03 2.57
C ILE A 107 -10.75 -12.47 2.76
N ARG A 108 -11.52 -11.75 3.58
CA ARG A 108 -12.94 -12.05 3.79
C ARG A 108 -13.72 -12.02 2.48
N ASP A 109 -13.48 -11.01 1.64
CA ASP A 109 -14.19 -10.85 0.38
C ASP A 109 -13.76 -11.93 -0.63
N ALA A 110 -12.49 -12.32 -0.65
CA ALA A 110 -11.98 -13.44 -1.44
C ALA A 110 -12.60 -14.79 -1.02
N VAL A 111 -12.66 -15.08 0.28
CA VAL A 111 -13.29 -16.31 0.81
C VAL A 111 -14.78 -16.37 0.46
N ARG A 112 -15.46 -15.22 0.37
CA ARG A 112 -16.88 -15.14 -0.04
C ARG A 112 -17.09 -15.20 -1.55
N GLY A 113 -16.04 -15.41 -2.35
CA GLY A 113 -16.13 -15.43 -3.81
C GLY A 113 -16.32 -14.05 -4.44
N GLY A 114 -15.98 -12.97 -3.72
CA GLY A 114 -15.99 -11.61 -4.23
C GLY A 114 -14.94 -11.42 -5.33
N LYS A 115 -15.29 -10.67 -6.37
CA LYS A 115 -14.33 -10.28 -7.42
C LYS A 115 -13.38 -9.23 -6.87
N ALA A 116 -12.08 -9.44 -7.02
CA ALA A 116 -11.08 -8.45 -6.70
C ALA A 116 -11.16 -7.29 -7.71
N THR A 117 -11.85 -6.22 -7.33
CA THR A 117 -12.00 -5.02 -8.16
C THR A 117 -11.10 -3.93 -7.58
N TRP A 118 -10.18 -3.42 -8.40
CA TRP A 118 -9.49 -2.17 -8.09
C TRP A 118 -10.51 -1.04 -8.16
N GLY A 119 -10.72 -0.32 -7.05
CA GLY A 119 -11.66 0.80 -7.02
C GLY A 119 -11.35 1.83 -8.10
N GLU A 120 -12.38 2.51 -8.60
CA GLU A 120 -12.21 3.59 -9.58
C GLU A 120 -11.43 4.74 -8.94
N MET A 121 -10.23 5.03 -9.47
CA MET A 121 -9.41 6.13 -8.97
C MET A 121 -9.76 7.41 -9.73
N THR A 122 -10.76 8.14 -9.24
CA THR A 122 -11.15 9.44 -9.81
C THR A 122 -10.02 10.45 -9.61
N ARG A 123 -9.29 10.75 -10.67
CA ARG A 123 -8.25 11.79 -10.65
C ARG A 123 -8.93 13.15 -10.68
N VAL A 124 -8.93 13.85 -9.55
CA VAL A 124 -9.26 15.28 -9.53
C VAL A 124 -8.06 16.02 -10.09
N GLY A 125 -8.19 16.56 -11.31
CA GLY A 125 -7.15 17.38 -11.91
C GLY A 125 -6.82 18.58 -11.03
N PHE A 126 -5.59 19.08 -11.11
CA PHE A 126 -5.24 20.34 -10.49
C PHE A 126 -6.15 21.43 -11.09
N GLY A 127 -6.93 22.11 -10.25
CA GLY A 127 -7.84 23.15 -10.70
C GLY A 127 -7.09 24.18 -11.54
N THR A 128 -7.69 24.58 -12.66
CA THR A 128 -7.19 25.62 -13.55
C THR A 128 -6.70 26.79 -12.72
N THR A 129 -5.41 27.11 -12.83
CA THR A 129 -4.81 28.32 -12.25
C THR A 129 -5.78 29.49 -12.45
N PRO A 130 -6.18 30.23 -11.40
CA PRO A 130 -6.96 31.44 -11.58
C PRO A 130 -6.19 32.32 -12.57
N ASP A 131 -6.83 32.65 -13.68
CA ASP A 131 -6.35 33.63 -14.64
C ASP A 131 -6.06 34.93 -13.90
N HIS A 132 -4.80 35.10 -13.49
CA HIS A 132 -4.28 36.38 -13.07
C HIS A 132 -3.97 37.10 -14.38
N GLY A 133 -4.95 37.88 -14.85
CA GLY A 133 -4.92 38.56 -16.13
C GLY A 133 -3.55 39.14 -16.47
N ALA A 134 -2.87 38.49 -17.40
CA ALA A 134 -1.72 39.03 -18.11
C ALA A 134 -1.54 38.23 -19.41
N GLY A 135 -1.90 38.89 -20.51
CA GLY A 135 -1.46 38.64 -21.90
C GLY A 135 -1.01 37.23 -22.29
N ALA A 136 -1.83 36.59 -23.12
CA ALA A 136 -1.46 35.72 -24.24
C ALA A 136 -0.01 35.19 -24.25
N VAL A 137 0.21 33.97 -23.71
CA VAL A 137 0.84 32.79 -24.36
C VAL A 137 0.75 31.65 -23.34
N GLY A 138 -0.27 30.79 -23.44
CA GLY A 138 -0.26 29.48 -22.76
C GLY A 138 0.57 28.48 -23.58
N PRO A 139 1.28 27.52 -22.96
CA PRO A 139 1.94 26.46 -23.74
C PRO A 139 0.86 25.68 -24.50
N ALA A 140 1.06 25.55 -25.82
CA ALA A 140 0.15 24.82 -26.69
C ALA A 140 -0.16 23.43 -26.09
N PRO A 141 -1.42 22.94 -26.20
CA PRO A 141 -1.77 21.62 -25.69
C PRO A 141 -0.85 20.60 -26.31
N LEU A 142 -0.25 19.75 -25.47
CA LEU A 142 0.63 18.65 -25.85
C LEU A 142 -0.18 17.53 -26.52
N THR A 143 -0.94 17.84 -27.57
CA THR A 143 -1.70 16.90 -28.40
C THR A 143 -0.78 16.28 -29.46
N GLY A 144 0.46 15.98 -29.09
CA GLY A 144 1.39 15.21 -29.92
C GLY A 144 1.18 13.74 -29.64
N SER A 145 0.63 12.99 -30.61
CA SER A 145 0.63 11.53 -30.59
C SER A 145 2.07 11.03 -30.35
N ILE A 146 2.30 10.36 -29.23
CA ILE A 146 3.59 9.74 -28.84
C ILE A 146 3.98 8.54 -29.72
N SER A 147 3.38 8.39 -30.90
CA SER A 147 3.64 7.29 -31.84
C SER A 147 5.10 7.21 -32.30
N GLY A 148 5.87 8.29 -32.23
CA GLY A 148 7.29 8.30 -32.60
C GLY A 148 8.24 7.72 -31.55
N ALA A 149 7.80 7.53 -30.30
CA ALA A 149 8.68 7.01 -29.24
C ALA A 149 9.07 5.54 -29.49
N ALA A 150 8.20 4.75 -30.11
CA ALA A 150 8.48 3.35 -30.43
C ALA A 150 9.56 3.20 -31.52
N GLU A 151 9.63 4.11 -32.50
CA GLU A 151 10.62 4.04 -33.58
C GLU A 151 12.04 4.32 -33.07
N VAL A 152 12.22 5.25 -32.13
CA VAL A 152 13.52 5.62 -31.56
C VAL A 152 14.18 4.46 -30.81
N TRP A 153 13.40 3.68 -30.05
CA TRP A 153 13.92 2.50 -29.34
C TRP A 153 14.37 1.38 -30.29
N THR A 154 13.70 1.23 -31.44
CA THR A 154 14.08 0.19 -32.42
C THR A 154 15.35 0.52 -33.21
N ASP A 155 15.71 1.80 -33.33
CA ASP A 155 16.91 2.21 -34.07
C ASP A 155 18.19 2.14 -33.22
N ALA A 156 18.07 2.36 -31.90
CA ALA A 156 19.19 2.22 -30.95
C ALA A 156 19.63 0.76 -30.75
N ALA A 157 18.73 -0.21 -30.92
CA ALA A 157 19.03 -1.65 -30.79
C ALA A 157 19.71 -2.26 -32.03
N ARG A 158 19.91 -1.48 -33.10
CA ARG A 158 20.52 -1.91 -34.38
C ARG A 158 21.91 -1.30 -34.64
N ARG A 159 22.52 -0.65 -33.64
CA ARG A 159 23.91 -0.17 -33.68
C ARG A 159 24.77 -0.94 -32.68
#